data_AF-A0A3P7UP67-F1
#
_entry.id   AF-A0A3P7UP67-F1
#
_cell.length_a   1.000
_cell.length_b   1.000
_cell.length_c   1.000
_cell.angle_alpha   90.00
_cell.angle_beta   90.00
_cell.angle_gamma   90.00
#
_symmetry.space_group_name_H-M   'P 1'
#
loop_
_entity.id
_entity.type
_entity.pdbx_description
1 polymer ?
#
loop_
_entity_poly.entity_id
_entity_poly.type
_entity_poly.pdbx_seq_one_letter_code
_entity_poly.pdbx_strand_id
1 'polypeptide(L)'
;MAMVIAVAVYVVAGAFAIREIEAIPRHDPETSRPKREAHEIRHSSLNRTRKCVLAALQRLGAVSNCSQHLDSTHLSWLDECYRHEDHRRIATDTSSEEDKKAGGGKNGDGKEYEYWTLMDSVLFCYTVITTIGYGNVAPRTFNGRIFVILYGLVGVPFTMLAIANLGKFLATILKSWTRPFVKCARRLRRRLCKPKYTAKEKQRLMERESRKSVKVGF
;
A
#
# COMPACT_ATOMS: atom_id res chain seq x y z
N MET A 1 -16.09 19.66 -11.29
CA MET A 1 -14.70 20.15 -11.48
C MET A 1 -14.32 21.20 -10.43
N ALA A 2 -15.04 22.32 -10.29
CA ALA A 2 -14.74 23.34 -9.28
C ALA A 2 -14.58 22.79 -7.84
N MET A 3 -15.49 21.90 -7.39
CA MET A 3 -15.38 21.27 -6.05
C MET A 3 -14.13 20.41 -5.88
N VAL A 4 -13.67 19.74 -6.95
CA VAL A 4 -12.45 18.90 -6.89
C VAL A 4 -11.20 19.77 -6.77
N ILE A 5 -11.18 20.89 -7.50
CA ILE A 5 -10.10 21.89 -7.40
C ILE A 5 -10.10 22.50 -5.99
N ALA A 6 -11.27 22.84 -5.45
CA ALA A 6 -11.37 23.37 -4.09
C ALA A 6 -10.85 22.39 -3.03
N VAL A 7 -11.16 21.09 -3.15
CA VAL A 7 -10.57 20.05 -2.27
C VAL A 7 -9.06 19.97 -2.44
N ALA A 8 -8.54 20.01 -3.67
CA ALA A 8 -7.09 19.96 -3.90
C ALA A 8 -6.38 21.18 -3.28
N VAL A 9 -6.92 22.37 -3.45
CA VAL A 9 -6.39 23.60 -2.82
C VAL A 9 -6.46 23.50 -1.29
N TYR A 10 -7.56 22.99 -0.74
CA TYR A 10 -7.71 22.78 0.70
C TYR A 10 -6.63 21.84 1.27
N VAL A 11 -6.35 20.73 0.58
CA VAL A 11 -5.28 19.78 0.97
C VAL A 11 -3.91 20.45 0.92
N VAL A 12 -3.60 21.17 -0.15
CA VAL A 12 -2.28 21.83 -0.30
C VAL A 12 -2.08 22.92 0.75
N ALA A 13 -3.12 23.70 1.04
CA ALA A 13 -3.08 24.71 2.09
C ALA A 13 -2.90 24.07 3.48
N GLY A 14 -3.62 22.98 3.77
CA GLY A 14 -3.46 22.22 5.00
C GLY A 14 -2.05 21.63 5.14
N ALA A 15 -1.49 21.12 4.05
CA ALA A 15 -0.14 20.55 4.01
C ALA A 15 0.95 21.60 4.29
N PHE A 16 0.77 22.81 3.78
CA PHE A 16 1.67 23.92 4.09
C PHE A 16 1.57 24.32 5.57
N ALA A 17 0.35 24.42 6.09
CA ALA A 17 0.11 24.78 7.50
C ALA A 17 0.70 23.75 8.48
N ILE A 18 0.44 22.44 8.27
CA ILE A 18 0.95 21.41 9.17
C ILE A 18 2.48 21.33 9.15
N ARG A 19 3.12 21.58 8.00
CA ARG A 19 4.57 21.58 7.85
C ARG A 19 5.24 22.66 8.69
N GLU A 20 4.65 23.85 8.75
CA GLU A 20 5.15 24.94 9.58
C GLU A 20 4.87 24.71 11.07
N ILE A 21 3.69 24.19 11.42
CA ILE A 21 3.30 23.93 12.82
C ILE A 21 4.11 22.78 13.45
N GLU A 22 4.42 21.74 12.67
CA GLU A 22 5.20 20.58 13.10
C GLU A 22 6.71 20.74 12.86
N ALA A 23 7.21 21.96 12.60
CA ALA A 23 8.64 22.23 12.54
C ALA A 23 9.26 22.11 13.95
N ILE A 24 9.84 20.95 14.25
CA ILE A 24 10.42 20.68 15.57
C ILE A 24 11.90 21.07 15.55
N PRO A 25 12.37 21.89 16.51
CA PRO A 25 13.79 22.16 16.66
C PRO A 25 14.50 20.86 17.06
N ARG A 26 15.51 20.47 16.29
CA ARG A 26 16.36 19.32 16.58
C ARG A 26 17.18 19.67 17.82
N HIS A 27 16.81 19.09 18.96
CA HIS A 27 17.64 19.18 20.15
C HIS A 27 18.82 18.25 19.91
N ASP A 28 20.01 18.80 19.70
CA ASP A 28 21.25 18.01 19.62
C ASP A 28 21.36 17.21 20.93
N PRO A 29 21.33 15.86 20.90
CA PRO A 29 22.08 15.12 21.89
C PRO A 29 23.55 15.36 21.52
N GLU A 30 24.26 16.04 22.43
CA GLU A 30 25.71 16.05 22.47
C GLU A 30 26.26 14.67 22.02
N THR A 31 27.16 14.70 21.04
CA THR A 31 27.88 13.55 20.47
C THR A 31 27.18 12.83 19.31
N SER A 32 27.43 13.34 18.11
CA SER A 32 27.96 12.59 16.98
C SER A 32 28.21 11.08 17.25
N ARG A 33 27.23 10.22 16.95
CA ARG A 33 27.57 8.89 16.44
C ARG A 33 27.62 8.97 14.93
N PRO A 34 28.81 9.00 14.31
CA PRO A 34 28.91 8.98 12.86
C PRO A 34 28.25 7.69 12.36
N LYS A 35 27.60 7.77 11.19
CA LYS A 35 27.04 6.63 10.44
C LYS A 35 28.03 5.45 10.27
N ARG A 36 29.33 5.68 10.52
CA ARG A 36 30.38 4.66 10.68
C ARG A 36 30.14 3.73 11.87
N GLU A 37 29.70 4.20 13.04
CA GLU A 37 29.46 3.32 14.19
C GLU A 37 28.30 2.34 13.95
N ALA A 38 27.23 2.73 13.25
CA ALA A 38 26.16 1.79 12.91
C ALA A 38 26.64 0.67 11.96
N HIS A 39 27.48 1.03 10.98
CA HIS A 39 28.09 0.07 10.07
C HIS A 39 29.16 -0.80 10.75
N GLU A 40 29.94 -0.22 11.67
CA GLU A 40 30.98 -0.89 12.45
C GLU A 40 30.38 -1.84 13.51
N ILE A 41 29.28 -1.45 14.16
CA ILE A 41 28.49 -2.29 15.06
C ILE A 41 27.83 -3.45 14.28
N ARG A 42 27.30 -3.19 13.07
CA ARG A 42 26.73 -4.24 12.20
C ARG A 42 27.79 -5.22 11.69
N HIS A 43 28.97 -4.73 11.30
CA HIS A 43 30.05 -5.58 10.80
C HIS A 43 30.73 -6.38 11.93
N SER A 44 30.84 -5.82 13.13
CA SER A 44 31.33 -6.52 14.31
C SER A 44 30.34 -7.57 14.84
N SER A 45 29.01 -7.30 14.77
CA SER A 45 28.00 -8.32 15.12
C SER A 45 28.02 -9.50 14.14
N LEU A 46 28.02 -9.23 12.83
CA LEU A 46 28.10 -10.28 11.79
C LEU A 46 29.37 -11.14 11.92
N ASN A 47 30.52 -10.53 12.21
CA ASN A 47 31.77 -11.27 12.43
C ASN A 47 31.75 -12.12 13.71
N ARG A 48 31.03 -11.68 14.75
CA ARG A 48 30.86 -12.41 16.01
C ARG A 48 29.89 -13.59 15.83
N THR A 49 28.79 -13.39 15.12
CA THR A 49 27.83 -14.45 14.75
C THR A 49 28.51 -15.50 13.87
N ARG A 50 29.27 -15.08 12.85
CA ARG A 50 30.03 -16.01 11.98
C ARG A 50 31.01 -16.88 12.76
N LYS A 51 31.72 -16.32 13.75
CA LYS A 51 32.62 -17.09 14.62
C LYS A 51 31.87 -18.08 15.52
N CYS A 52 30.72 -17.69 16.09
CA CYS A 52 29.87 -18.57 16.90
C CYS A 52 29.37 -19.75 16.05
N VAL A 53 28.83 -19.47 14.87
CA VAL A 53 28.29 -20.48 13.95
C VAL A 53 29.39 -21.44 13.48
N LEU A 54 30.58 -20.94 13.14
CA LEU A 54 31.71 -21.80 12.77
C LEU A 54 32.17 -22.69 13.93
N ALA A 55 32.21 -22.18 15.16
CA ALA A 55 32.55 -22.98 16.33
C ALA A 55 31.48 -24.05 16.65
N ALA A 56 30.20 -23.70 16.50
CA ALA A 56 29.09 -24.64 16.65
C ALA A 56 29.16 -25.74 15.58
N LEU A 57 29.39 -25.38 14.32
CA LEU A 57 29.54 -26.31 13.20
C LEU A 57 30.77 -27.23 13.35
N GLN A 58 31.90 -26.70 13.86
CA GLN A 58 33.07 -27.53 14.16
C GLN A 58 32.79 -28.54 15.28
N ARG A 59 32.05 -28.16 16.31
CA ARG A 59 31.65 -29.08 17.40
C ARG A 59 30.64 -30.12 16.93
N LEU A 60 29.70 -29.71 16.09
CA LEU A 60 28.77 -30.61 15.41
C LEU A 60 29.54 -31.65 14.58
N GLY A 61 30.50 -31.20 13.78
CA GLY A 61 31.34 -32.06 12.93
C GLY A 61 32.28 -32.99 13.69
N ALA A 62 32.76 -32.58 14.87
CA ALA A 62 33.59 -33.43 15.73
C ALA A 62 32.80 -34.56 16.40
N VAL A 63 31.49 -34.37 16.58
CA VAL A 63 30.61 -35.35 17.24
C VAL A 63 29.84 -36.21 16.22
N SER A 64 29.61 -35.71 15.00
CA SER A 64 28.96 -36.48 13.94
C SER A 64 29.96 -37.31 13.13
N ASN A 65 29.99 -38.63 13.33
CA ASN A 65 30.43 -39.55 12.28
C ASN A 65 29.42 -39.41 11.13
N CYS A 66 29.88 -38.99 9.95
CA CYS A 66 29.09 -38.62 8.77
C CYS A 66 28.04 -39.69 8.39
N SER A 67 26.89 -39.69 9.06
CA SER A 67 25.80 -40.65 8.92
C SER A 67 24.47 -39.89 8.98
N GLN A 68 23.56 -40.25 8.08
CA GLN A 68 22.52 -39.39 7.48
C GLN A 68 21.35 -38.96 8.38
N HIS A 69 21.49 -38.86 9.71
CA HIS A 69 20.39 -38.41 10.56
C HIS A 69 20.86 -37.42 11.62
N LEU A 70 20.85 -36.14 11.26
CA LEU A 70 20.99 -35.05 12.22
C LEU A 70 19.68 -34.90 13.00
N ASP A 71 19.69 -35.33 14.26
CA ASP A 71 18.54 -35.23 15.17
C ASP A 71 18.50 -33.86 15.90
N SER A 72 17.30 -33.50 16.38
CA SER A 72 16.92 -32.23 17.02
C SER A 72 17.81 -31.80 18.20
N THR A 73 18.44 -32.74 18.89
CA THR A 73 19.36 -32.49 20.02
C THR A 73 20.69 -31.87 19.58
N HIS A 74 21.15 -32.16 18.36
CA HIS A 74 22.43 -31.64 17.86
C HIS A 74 22.31 -30.18 17.39
N LEU A 75 21.14 -29.76 16.90
CA LEU A 75 20.89 -28.38 16.49
C LEU A 75 20.83 -27.38 17.67
N SER A 76 20.78 -27.85 18.92
CA SER A 76 20.72 -26.98 20.11
C SER A 76 21.86 -25.96 20.20
N TRP A 77 23.07 -26.32 19.78
CA TRP A 77 24.23 -25.42 19.75
C TRP A 77 24.12 -24.34 18.68
N LEU A 78 23.47 -24.67 17.56
CA LEU A 78 23.20 -23.74 16.47
C LEU A 78 22.05 -22.80 16.84
N ASP A 79 20.99 -23.35 17.43
CA ASP A 79 19.87 -22.59 17.99
C ASP A 79 20.32 -21.64 19.11
N GLU A 80 21.24 -22.05 19.98
CA GLU A 80 21.82 -21.17 21.01
C GLU A 80 22.64 -20.02 20.38
N CYS A 81 23.43 -20.29 19.32
CA CYS A 81 24.11 -19.24 18.58
C CYS A 81 23.14 -18.31 17.82
N TYR A 82 22.01 -18.83 17.30
CA TYR A 82 21.03 -18.06 16.54
C TYR A 82 20.08 -17.24 17.44
N ARG A 83 19.72 -17.75 18.63
CA ARG A 83 18.88 -17.06 19.62
C ARG A 83 19.54 -15.80 20.19
N HIS A 84 20.84 -15.63 20.00
CA HIS A 84 21.61 -14.44 20.40
C HIS A 84 21.48 -13.25 19.42
N GLU A 85 20.88 -13.43 18.24
CA GLU A 85 20.46 -12.38 17.31
C GLU A 85 18.94 -12.18 17.39
N ASP A 86 18.49 -11.19 18.17
CA ASP A 86 17.06 -10.91 18.33
C ASP A 86 16.42 -10.39 17.01
N HIS A 87 15.46 -11.16 16.47
CA HIS A 87 14.50 -10.82 15.41
C HIS A 87 13.81 -9.44 15.56
N ARG A 88 13.84 -8.81 16.74
CA ARG A 88 13.33 -7.43 16.91
C ARG A 88 14.03 -6.36 16.06
N ARG A 89 15.20 -6.64 15.46
CA ARG A 89 15.85 -5.69 14.54
C ARG A 89 15.44 -5.81 13.07
N ILE A 90 14.86 -6.94 12.63
CA ILE A 90 14.37 -7.08 11.25
C ILE A 90 13.05 -6.32 11.06
N ALA A 91 12.22 -6.26 12.11
CA ALA A 91 11.01 -5.44 12.11
C ALA A 91 11.31 -3.93 12.01
N THR A 92 12.46 -3.47 12.53
CA THR A 92 12.91 -2.08 12.36
C THR A 92 13.55 -1.80 11.00
N ASP A 93 14.07 -2.82 10.32
CA ASP A 93 14.71 -2.63 9.00
C ASP A 93 13.71 -2.70 7.83
N THR A 94 12.44 -3.11 8.06
CA THR A 94 11.39 -3.10 7.02
C THR A 94 10.51 -1.84 7.04
N SER A 95 10.77 -0.88 7.94
CA SER A 95 10.15 0.45 7.94
C SER A 95 11.12 1.59 7.58
N SER A 96 12.38 1.27 7.24
CA SER A 96 13.47 2.25 7.14
C SER A 96 13.98 2.46 5.71
N GLU A 97 13.10 2.41 4.70
CA GLU A 97 13.43 2.91 3.34
C GLU A 97 12.67 4.18 2.94
N GLU A 98 11.84 4.76 3.81
CA GLU A 98 11.28 6.12 3.62
C GLU A 98 12.03 7.23 4.40
N ASP A 99 12.96 6.88 5.31
CA ASP A 99 13.66 7.84 6.19
C ASP A 99 14.85 8.60 5.55
N LYS A 100 14.67 9.13 4.34
CA LYS A 100 15.65 10.07 3.76
C LYS A 100 15.01 11.21 2.98
N LYS A 101 14.07 11.94 3.56
CA LYS A 101 13.73 13.28 3.05
C LYS A 101 13.37 14.33 4.13
N ALA A 102 13.76 14.17 5.40
CA ALA A 102 13.70 15.30 6.32
C ALA A 102 14.66 16.42 5.82
N GLY A 103 14.10 17.43 5.16
CA GLY A 103 14.83 18.57 4.63
C GLY A 103 15.15 19.50 5.78
N GLY A 104 16.34 19.36 6.35
CA GLY A 104 16.84 20.24 7.41
C GLY A 104 17.06 21.65 6.88
N GLY A 105 16.24 22.61 7.32
CA GLY A 105 16.42 24.03 7.09
C GLY A 105 17.22 24.64 8.24
N LYS A 106 18.33 25.32 7.94
CA LYS A 106 19.07 26.12 8.94
C LYS A 106 18.43 27.50 9.03
N ASN A 107 17.92 27.86 10.21
CA ASN A 107 17.58 29.25 10.50
C ASN A 107 18.83 30.00 11.01
N GLY A 108 18.83 31.33 10.88
CA GLY A 108 19.97 32.21 11.21
C GLY A 108 20.40 32.22 12.68
N ASP A 109 19.74 31.44 13.54
CA ASP A 109 20.02 31.25 14.96
C ASP A 109 20.77 29.94 15.27
N GLY A 110 21.24 29.22 14.24
CA GLY A 110 22.08 28.02 14.40
C GLY A 110 21.33 26.76 14.83
N LYS A 111 20.00 26.82 15.02
CA LYS A 111 19.18 25.65 15.35
C LYS A 111 18.78 24.91 14.07
N GLU A 112 18.98 23.60 14.04
CA GLU A 112 18.50 22.74 12.96
C GLU A 112 17.02 22.40 13.20
N TYR A 113 16.17 22.55 12.19
CA TYR A 113 14.75 22.19 12.28
C TYR A 113 14.45 20.97 11.40
N GLU A 114 13.70 20.02 11.93
CA GLU A 114 13.23 18.86 11.18
C GLU A 114 11.84 19.15 10.60
N TYR A 115 11.77 19.33 9.28
CA TYR A 115 10.51 19.55 8.57
C TYR A 115 9.99 18.28 7.92
N TRP A 116 8.66 18.13 7.93
CA TRP A 116 7.98 17.12 7.12
C TRP A 116 8.17 17.44 5.63
N THR A 117 8.33 16.42 4.80
CA THR A 117 8.37 16.66 3.35
C THR A 117 7.04 17.22 2.87
N LEU A 118 7.07 17.96 1.76
CA LEU A 118 5.84 18.43 1.13
C LEU A 118 4.93 17.26 0.74
N MET A 119 5.51 16.16 0.25
CA MET A 119 4.72 14.99 -0.16
C MET A 119 4.08 14.29 1.04
N ASP A 120 4.82 14.10 2.13
CA ASP A 120 4.29 13.48 3.35
C ASP A 120 3.20 14.35 3.97
N SER A 121 3.38 15.67 3.95
CA SER A 121 2.39 16.62 4.47
C SER A 121 1.10 16.59 3.64
N VAL A 122 1.21 16.57 2.31
CA VAL A 122 0.06 16.47 1.39
C VAL A 122 -0.67 15.14 1.56
N LEU A 123 0.08 14.03 1.62
CA LEU A 123 -0.48 12.71 1.80
C LEU A 123 -1.16 12.57 3.17
N PHE A 124 -0.54 13.10 4.21
CA PHE A 124 -1.14 13.15 5.54
C PHE A 124 -2.46 13.93 5.54
N CYS A 125 -2.47 15.16 5.03
CA CYS A 125 -3.68 15.97 4.93
C CYS A 125 -4.77 15.31 4.07
N TYR A 126 -4.40 14.61 3.00
CA TYR A 126 -5.32 13.84 2.16
C TYR A 126 -5.93 12.66 2.91
N THR A 127 -5.12 11.87 3.61
CA THR A 127 -5.57 10.68 4.35
C THR A 127 -6.44 11.03 5.55
N VAL A 128 -6.24 12.22 6.15
CA VAL A 128 -7.12 12.76 7.20
C VAL A 128 -8.51 13.07 6.64
N ILE A 129 -8.62 13.86 5.55
CA ILE A 129 -9.93 14.24 5.00
C ILE A 129 -10.68 13.08 4.36
N THR A 130 -9.96 12.08 3.85
CA THR A 130 -10.54 10.85 3.28
C THR A 130 -10.81 9.79 4.35
N THR A 131 -10.48 10.06 5.61
CA THR A 131 -10.64 9.13 6.74
C THR A 131 -9.93 7.79 6.55
N ILE A 132 -8.89 7.73 5.70
CA ILE A 132 -8.07 6.53 5.51
C ILE A 132 -7.16 6.32 6.73
N GLY A 133 -6.44 7.36 7.13
CA GLY A 133 -5.60 7.39 8.33
C GLY A 133 -4.59 6.24 8.46
N TYR A 134 -3.54 6.20 7.62
CA TYR A 134 -2.51 5.15 7.67
C TYR A 134 -1.79 5.04 9.02
N GLY A 135 -1.63 6.15 9.75
CA GLY A 135 -0.98 6.17 11.06
C GLY A 135 0.54 6.00 11.05
N ASN A 136 1.17 5.97 9.86
CA ASN A 136 2.63 5.93 9.71
C ASN A 136 3.29 7.25 10.15
N VAL A 137 2.63 8.38 9.92
CA VAL A 137 3.08 9.71 10.35
C VAL A 137 1.95 10.41 11.09
N ALA A 138 2.27 11.02 12.24
CA ALA A 138 1.30 11.69 13.10
C ALA A 138 1.90 12.96 13.76
N PRO A 139 1.08 14.00 13.99
CA PRO A 139 1.53 15.23 14.61
C PRO A 139 2.03 14.98 16.05
N ARG A 140 3.27 15.38 16.30
CA ARG A 140 3.92 15.24 17.61
C ARG A 140 3.62 16.45 18.49
N THR A 141 3.42 17.62 17.90
CA THR A 141 3.15 18.84 18.65
C THR A 141 1.68 18.90 19.10
N PHE A 142 1.44 19.56 20.24
CA PHE A 142 0.08 19.80 20.75
C PHE A 142 -0.75 20.65 19.76
N ASN A 143 -0.12 21.68 19.20
CA ASN A 143 -0.77 22.58 18.23
C ASN A 143 -1.13 21.85 16.93
N GLY A 144 -0.25 20.97 16.43
CA GLY A 144 -0.53 20.16 15.24
C GLY A 144 -1.70 19.20 15.45
N ARG A 145 -1.83 18.61 16.65
CA ARG A 145 -2.98 17.76 17.00
C ARG A 145 -4.30 18.53 16.99
N ILE A 146 -4.35 19.70 17.60
CA ILE A 146 -5.54 20.56 17.59
C ILE A 146 -5.89 20.98 16.15
N PHE A 147 -4.88 21.38 15.37
CA PHE A 147 -5.06 21.73 13.97
C PHE A 147 -5.69 20.57 13.19
N VAL A 148 -5.17 19.35 13.33
CA VAL A 148 -5.69 18.17 12.62
C VAL A 148 -7.14 17.86 13.01
N ILE A 149 -7.51 18.02 14.28
CA ILE A 149 -8.90 17.84 14.73
C ILE A 149 -9.82 18.84 14.01
N LEU A 150 -9.50 20.13 14.05
CA LEU A 150 -10.29 21.18 13.40
C LEU A 150 -10.34 21.01 11.88
N TYR A 151 -9.20 20.69 11.28
CA TYR A 151 -9.04 20.43 9.86
C TYR A 151 -9.87 19.22 9.40
N GLY A 152 -9.94 18.17 10.21
CA GLY A 152 -10.78 17.00 9.96
C GLY A 152 -12.28 17.32 10.03
N LEU A 153 -12.71 18.07 11.06
CA LEU A 153 -14.12 18.44 11.25
C LEU A 153 -14.72 19.18 10.04
N VAL A 154 -13.94 20.06 9.40
CA VAL A 154 -14.38 20.80 8.21
C VAL A 154 -14.09 20.02 6.92
N GLY A 155 -12.93 19.37 6.84
CA GLY A 155 -12.46 18.71 5.62
C GLY A 155 -13.26 17.47 5.25
N VAL A 156 -13.66 16.65 6.24
CA VAL A 156 -14.40 15.41 6.02
C VAL A 156 -15.77 15.67 5.36
N PRO A 157 -16.67 16.51 5.91
CA PRO A 157 -17.97 16.76 5.27
C PRO A 157 -17.81 17.43 3.90
N PHE A 158 -16.84 18.33 3.75
CA PHE A 158 -16.54 18.97 2.48
C PHE A 158 -16.12 17.97 1.40
N THR A 159 -15.23 17.03 1.76
CA THR A 159 -14.75 15.97 0.86
C THR A 159 -15.85 14.98 0.53
N MET A 160 -16.71 14.63 1.49
CA MET A 160 -17.91 13.81 1.25
C MET A 160 -18.83 14.42 0.18
N LEU A 161 -19.10 15.72 0.26
CA LEU A 161 -19.89 16.43 -0.74
C LEU A 161 -19.22 16.45 -2.12
N ALA A 162 -17.90 16.65 -2.15
CA ALA A 162 -17.13 16.61 -3.39
C ALA A 162 -17.16 15.22 -4.05
N ILE A 163 -17.05 14.15 -3.26
CA ILE A 163 -17.14 12.76 -3.74
C ILE A 163 -18.53 12.48 -4.33
N ALA A 164 -19.61 12.93 -3.70
CA ALA A 164 -20.96 12.75 -4.25
C ALA A 164 -21.12 13.38 -5.64
N ASN A 165 -20.57 14.59 -5.82
CA ASN A 165 -20.59 15.29 -7.12
C ASN A 165 -19.67 14.62 -8.15
N LEU A 166 -18.49 14.15 -7.71
CA LEU A 166 -17.58 13.39 -8.55
C LEU A 166 -18.23 12.07 -9.02
N GLY A 167 -18.94 11.37 -8.13
CA GLY A 167 -19.67 10.15 -8.44
C GLY A 167 -20.73 10.34 -9.53
N LYS A 168 -21.49 11.45 -9.51
CA LYS A 168 -22.46 11.78 -10.58
C LYS A 168 -21.77 12.02 -11.93
N PHE A 169 -20.63 12.72 -11.92
CA PHE A 169 -19.84 12.95 -13.13
C PHE A 169 -19.27 11.64 -13.70
N LEU A 170 -18.67 10.82 -12.84
CA LEU A 170 -18.18 9.49 -13.20
C LEU A 170 -19.30 8.60 -13.76
N ALA A 171 -20.48 8.58 -13.13
CA ALA A 171 -21.64 7.84 -13.62
C ALA A 171 -22.09 8.32 -15.02
N THR A 172 -22.02 9.63 -15.28
CA THR A 172 -22.34 10.20 -16.60
C THR A 172 -21.34 9.76 -17.65
N ILE A 173 -20.03 9.79 -17.34
CA ILE A 173 -18.97 9.29 -18.21
C ILE A 173 -19.15 7.80 -18.46
N LEU A 174 -19.30 7.00 -17.40
CA LEU A 174 -19.51 5.57 -17.50
C LEU A 174 -20.73 5.24 -18.36
N LYS A 175 -21.84 5.99 -18.23
CA LYS A 175 -23.03 5.83 -19.09
C LYS A 175 -22.75 6.21 -20.54
N SER A 176 -21.97 7.26 -20.76
CA SER A 176 -21.55 7.69 -22.10
C SER A 176 -20.65 6.66 -22.77
N TRP A 177 -19.78 5.97 -22.02
CA TRP A 177 -18.85 4.95 -22.50
C TRP A 177 -19.50 3.56 -22.62
N THR A 178 -20.37 3.18 -21.68
CA THR A 178 -21.11 1.93 -21.75
C THR A 178 -22.14 1.92 -22.87
N ARG A 179 -22.74 3.07 -23.25
CA ARG A 179 -23.68 3.13 -24.39
C ARG A 179 -23.09 2.64 -25.72
N PRO A 180 -21.96 3.15 -26.23
CA PRO A 180 -21.33 2.65 -27.45
C PRO A 180 -20.77 1.24 -27.25
N PHE A 181 -20.19 0.94 -26.08
CA PHE A 181 -19.69 -0.41 -25.79
C PHE A 181 -20.82 -1.46 -25.84
N VAL A 182 -21.94 -1.21 -25.18
CA VAL A 182 -23.13 -2.08 -25.19
C VAL A 182 -23.76 -2.11 -26.58
N LYS A 183 -23.82 -0.98 -27.31
CA LYS A 183 -24.27 -1.00 -28.72
C LYS A 183 -23.36 -1.86 -29.60
N CYS A 184 -22.05 -1.77 -29.43
CA CYS A 184 -21.07 -2.55 -30.17
C CYS A 184 -21.14 -4.04 -29.78
N ALA A 185 -21.20 -4.35 -28.49
CA ALA A 185 -21.39 -5.69 -27.96
C ALA A 185 -22.72 -6.31 -28.42
N ARG A 186 -23.82 -5.54 -28.44
CA ARG A 186 -25.10 -5.99 -29.03
C ARG A 186 -25.00 -6.21 -30.53
N ARG A 187 -24.30 -5.35 -31.28
CA ARG A 187 -24.06 -5.55 -32.73
C ARG A 187 -23.25 -6.83 -32.97
N LEU A 188 -22.20 -7.07 -32.19
CA LEU A 188 -21.38 -8.27 -32.26
C LEU A 188 -22.21 -9.52 -31.89
N ARG A 189 -23.00 -9.47 -30.82
CA ARG A 189 -23.90 -10.56 -30.41
C ARG A 189 -24.94 -10.89 -31.47
N ARG A 190 -25.51 -9.89 -32.14
CA ARG A 190 -26.42 -10.09 -33.29
C ARG A 190 -25.72 -10.73 -34.49
N ARG A 191 -24.42 -10.48 -34.70
CA ARG A 191 -23.65 -11.15 -35.76
C ARG A 191 -23.29 -12.59 -35.40
N LEU A 192 -23.08 -12.89 -34.12
CA LEU A 192 -22.76 -14.24 -33.64
C LEU A 192 -24.00 -15.14 -33.50
N CYS A 193 -25.17 -14.60 -33.12
CA CYS A 193 -26.45 -15.30 -33.18
C CYS A 193 -27.20 -14.94 -34.46
N LYS A 194 -26.78 -15.49 -35.61
CA LYS A 194 -27.69 -15.59 -36.74
C LYS A 194 -28.73 -16.67 -36.44
N PRO A 195 -30.04 -16.42 -36.61
CA PRO A 195 -31.05 -17.46 -36.49
C PRO A 195 -30.72 -18.57 -37.51
N LYS A 196 -30.50 -19.80 -37.04
CA LYS A 196 -30.11 -20.95 -37.89
C LYS A 196 -31.20 -21.37 -38.90
N TYR A 197 -32.42 -20.89 -38.76
CA TYR A 197 -33.53 -21.19 -39.66
C TYR A 197 -34.32 -19.93 -39.99
N THR A 198 -34.66 -19.78 -41.27
CA THR A 198 -35.64 -18.78 -41.71
C THR A 198 -37.05 -19.19 -41.26
N ALA A 199 -37.94 -18.23 -41.00
CA ALA A 199 -39.31 -18.52 -40.58
C ALA A 199 -40.05 -19.49 -41.52
N LYS A 200 -39.75 -19.40 -42.84
CA LYS A 200 -40.25 -20.31 -43.88
C LYS A 200 -39.73 -21.75 -43.74
N GLU A 201 -38.46 -21.95 -43.36
CA GLU A 201 -37.93 -23.29 -43.09
C GLU A 201 -38.51 -23.91 -41.82
N LYS A 202 -38.74 -23.10 -40.78
CA LYS A 202 -39.36 -23.58 -39.54
C LYS A 202 -40.79 -24.09 -39.78
N GLN A 203 -41.57 -23.39 -40.61
CA GLN A 203 -42.90 -23.86 -41.05
C GLN A 203 -42.82 -25.19 -41.80
N ARG A 204 -41.86 -25.33 -42.73
CA ARG A 204 -41.66 -26.57 -43.50
C ARG A 204 -41.24 -27.75 -42.62
N LEU A 205 -40.45 -27.51 -41.58
CA LEU A 205 -40.07 -28.53 -40.59
C LEU A 205 -41.27 -28.97 -39.76
N MET A 206 -42.07 -28.03 -39.23
CA MET A 206 -43.29 -28.37 -38.48
C MET A 206 -44.30 -29.15 -39.33
N GLU A 207 -44.46 -28.78 -40.61
CA GLU A 207 -45.38 -29.49 -41.52
C GLU A 207 -44.87 -30.90 -41.89
N ARG A 208 -43.53 -31.09 -41.95
CA ARG A 208 -42.92 -32.42 -42.12
C ARG A 208 -43.06 -33.28 -40.86
N GLU A 209 -42.96 -32.70 -39.67
CA GLU A 209 -43.22 -33.42 -38.41
C GLU A 209 -44.69 -33.83 -38.28
N SER A 210 -45.63 -32.93 -38.57
CA SER A 210 -47.06 -33.24 -38.57
C SER A 210 -47.39 -34.40 -39.53
N ARG A 211 -46.78 -34.44 -40.72
CA ARG A 211 -46.93 -35.57 -41.66
C ARG A 211 -46.26 -36.86 -41.18
N LYS A 212 -45.21 -36.79 -40.36
CA LYS A 212 -44.58 -37.98 -39.76
C LYS A 212 -45.41 -38.54 -38.62
N SER A 213 -45.95 -37.70 -37.72
CA SER A 213 -46.82 -38.16 -36.62
C SER A 213 -48.06 -38.88 -37.12
N VAL A 214 -48.65 -38.43 -38.23
CA VAL A 214 -49.79 -39.12 -38.86
C VAL A 214 -49.42 -40.50 -39.43
N LYS A 215 -48.18 -40.72 -39.85
CA LYS A 215 -47.73 -42.00 -40.42
C LYS A 215 -47.25 -43.03 -39.40
N VAL A 216 -46.94 -42.62 -38.18
CA VAL A 216 -46.44 -43.50 -37.10
C VAL A 216 -47.59 -43.94 -36.16
N GLY A 217 -48.75 -43.27 -36.24
CA GLY A 217 -49.95 -43.61 -35.46
C GLY A 217 -50.89 -44.61 -36.12
N PHE A 218 -50.45 -45.34 -37.15
CA PHE A 218 -51.16 -46.45 -37.80
C PHE A 218 -50.32 -47.73 -37.71
#